data_AF-A0A8R1DPU6-F1
#
_entry.id   AF-A0A8R1DPU6-F1
#
_cell.length_a   1.000
_cell.length_b   1.000
_cell.length_c   1.000
_cell.angle_alpha   90.00
_cell.angle_beta   90.00
_cell.angle_gamma   90.00
#
_symmetry.space_group_name_H-M   'P 1'
#
loop_
_entity.id
_entity.type
_entity.pdbx_description
1 polymer ?
#
loop_
_entity_poly.entity_id
_entity_poly.type
_entity_poly.pdbx_seq_one_letter_code
_entity_poly.pdbx_strand_id
1 'polypeptide(L)'
;MKAVAATQMTEETLSAMWFRLVAHYFEWLTGISEIQYMAHEDKVRLVVCHLCKVVCLSVVYTNYTCKGSEQEDCLFFGSEFYWDPARSNDPLMDEYCLEMKRTVNRILAPVKKFGMSREEFILIKLMILFDCTNLTGISDEGLEFARSMCNKYRATLSQLVRFHVEEMGVAEGWSGEQIDRYSMEKLKCLLDVPMSIEVLGKLDDDSLADMVENNYGGMRGILQQQIHTESRKIRRF
;
A
#
# COMPACT_ATOMS: atom_id res chain seq x y z
N MET A 1 25.89 7.36 3.85
CA MET A 1 24.49 6.84 3.76
C MET A 1 24.60 5.33 3.85
N LYS A 2 24.25 4.71 4.98
CA LYS A 2 24.43 3.26 5.22
C LYS A 2 23.30 2.48 4.53
N ALA A 3 23.60 1.28 4.03
CA ALA A 3 22.69 0.41 3.27
C ALA A 3 21.31 0.30 3.97
N VAL A 4 20.26 0.76 3.28
CA VAL A 4 18.89 0.90 3.84
C VAL A 4 18.10 -0.41 3.79
N ALA A 5 18.64 -1.45 3.14
CA ALA A 5 18.16 -2.82 3.24
C ALA A 5 19.37 -3.76 3.18
N ALA A 6 19.37 -4.81 3.99
CA ALA A 6 20.52 -5.69 4.17
C ALA A 6 20.21 -7.14 3.77
N THR A 7 18.94 -7.53 3.77
CA THR A 7 18.52 -8.90 3.56
C THR A 7 17.89 -9.08 2.18
N GLN A 8 18.53 -9.90 1.35
CA GLN A 8 18.01 -10.33 0.05
C GLN A 8 16.77 -11.21 0.26
N MET A 9 15.74 -11.00 -0.56
CA MET A 9 14.61 -11.90 -0.67
C MET A 9 15.03 -13.23 -1.30
N THR A 10 14.78 -14.29 -0.57
CA THR A 10 14.95 -15.70 -0.95
C THR A 10 13.76 -16.48 -0.41
N GLU A 11 13.65 -17.76 -0.78
CA GLU A 11 12.66 -18.66 -0.18
C GLU A 11 12.71 -18.61 1.37
N GLU A 12 13.91 -18.67 1.97
CA GLU A 12 14.08 -18.75 3.43
C GLU A 12 13.73 -17.44 4.15
N THR A 13 13.83 -16.30 3.47
CA THR A 13 13.58 -14.98 4.08
C THR A 13 12.16 -14.47 3.85
N LEU A 14 11.39 -15.13 2.99
CA LEU A 14 10.01 -14.75 2.62
C LEU A 14 9.09 -14.60 3.83
N SER A 15 9.01 -15.63 4.68
CA SER A 15 8.12 -15.62 5.83
C SER A 15 8.50 -14.56 6.85
N ALA A 16 9.80 -14.37 7.10
CA ALA A 16 10.31 -13.35 8.00
C ALA A 16 9.96 -11.93 7.49
N MET A 17 10.12 -11.69 6.19
CA MET A 17 9.73 -10.42 5.55
C MET A 17 8.23 -10.17 5.72
N TRP A 18 7.39 -11.15 5.36
CA TRP A 18 5.94 -11.03 5.44
C TRP A 18 5.46 -10.73 6.87
N PHE A 19 5.92 -11.50 7.86
CA PHE A 19 5.54 -11.26 9.25
C PHE A 19 5.93 -9.88 9.75
N ARG A 20 7.09 -9.37 9.33
CA ARG A 20 7.53 -8.03 9.72
C ARG A 20 6.63 -6.95 9.12
N LEU A 21 6.21 -7.10 7.86
CA LEU A 21 5.24 -6.18 7.24
C LEU A 21 3.87 -6.23 7.96
N VAL A 22 3.38 -7.42 8.28
CA VAL A 22 2.12 -7.61 9.02
C VAL A 22 2.19 -7.01 10.43
N ALA A 23 3.31 -7.19 11.13
CA ALA A 23 3.51 -6.58 12.45
C ALA A 23 3.46 -5.05 12.39
N HIS A 24 4.15 -4.44 11.43
CA HIS A 24 4.11 -2.99 11.23
C HIS A 24 2.72 -2.48 10.82
N TYR A 25 1.98 -3.28 10.05
CA TYR A 25 0.58 -2.98 9.72
C TYR A 25 -0.29 -2.91 10.99
N PHE A 26 -0.22 -3.92 11.85
CA PHE A 26 -0.96 -3.90 13.11
C PHE A 26 -0.52 -2.79 14.07
N GLU A 27 0.79 -2.52 14.16
CA GLU A 27 1.31 -1.39 14.93
C GLU A 27 0.73 -0.06 14.42
N TRP A 28 0.73 0.16 13.10
CA TRP A 28 0.13 1.35 12.49
C TRP A 28 -1.37 1.46 12.78
N LEU A 29 -2.11 0.35 12.72
CA LEU A 29 -3.55 0.34 13.04
C LEU A 29 -3.84 0.82 14.46
N THR A 30 -2.98 0.51 15.44
CA THR A 30 -3.17 0.98 16.83
C THR A 30 -3.13 2.50 16.94
N GLY A 31 -2.49 3.19 15.99
CA GLY A 31 -2.46 4.65 15.93
C GLY A 31 -3.70 5.30 15.33
N ILE A 32 -4.67 4.52 14.82
CA ILE A 32 -5.86 5.05 14.13
C ILE A 32 -7.03 5.07 15.10
N SER A 33 -7.25 6.23 15.71
CA SER A 33 -8.28 6.43 16.71
C SER A 33 -9.70 6.12 16.20
N GLU A 34 -9.96 6.36 14.92
CA GLU A 34 -11.30 6.23 14.34
C GLU A 34 -11.79 4.78 14.33
N ILE A 35 -10.88 3.81 14.22
CA ILE A 35 -11.23 2.38 14.23
C ILE A 35 -11.90 1.99 15.55
N GLN A 36 -11.60 2.67 16.65
CA GLN A 36 -12.17 2.32 17.96
C GLN A 36 -13.69 2.45 18.00
N TYR A 37 -14.28 3.29 17.15
CA TYR A 37 -15.72 3.56 17.08
C TYR A 37 -16.50 2.53 16.26
N MET A 38 -15.83 1.64 15.55
CA MET A 38 -16.49 0.55 14.82
C MET A 38 -16.80 -0.63 15.74
N ALA A 39 -17.92 -1.31 15.47
CA ALA A 39 -18.22 -2.60 16.07
C ALA A 39 -17.06 -3.60 15.84
N HIS A 40 -16.88 -4.53 16.78
CA HIS A 40 -15.73 -5.43 16.76
C HIS A 40 -15.65 -6.26 15.48
N GLU A 41 -16.79 -6.81 15.01
CA GLU A 41 -16.84 -7.65 13.81
C GLU A 41 -16.50 -6.84 12.55
N ASP A 42 -17.10 -5.67 12.38
CA ASP A 42 -16.83 -4.77 11.25
C ASP A 42 -15.37 -4.33 11.21
N LYS A 43 -14.80 -4.02 12.38
CA LYS A 43 -13.39 -3.66 12.55
C LYS A 43 -12.46 -4.78 12.10
N VAL A 44 -12.70 -6.00 12.57
CA VAL A 44 -11.89 -7.16 12.17
C VAL A 44 -12.01 -7.37 10.67
N ARG A 45 -13.22 -7.26 10.11
CA ARG A 45 -13.49 -7.41 8.68
C ARG A 45 -12.73 -6.37 7.85
N LEU A 46 -12.82 -5.10 8.21
CA LEU A 46 -12.12 -4.00 7.55
C LEU A 46 -10.60 -4.25 7.56
N VAL A 47 -10.04 -4.52 8.73
CA VAL A 47 -8.60 -4.72 8.93
C VAL A 47 -8.09 -5.91 8.11
N VAL A 48 -8.75 -7.06 8.17
CA VAL A 48 -8.31 -8.27 7.46
C VAL A 48 -8.47 -8.12 5.94
N CYS A 49 -9.55 -7.49 5.46
CA CYS A 49 -9.79 -7.34 4.02
C CYS A 49 -8.85 -6.33 3.34
N HIS A 50 -8.32 -5.36 4.07
CA HIS A 50 -7.43 -4.33 3.51
C HIS A 50 -5.94 -4.56 3.78
N LEU A 51 -5.58 -5.57 4.56
CA LEU A 51 -4.20 -5.82 4.98
C LEU A 51 -3.21 -5.82 3.80
N CYS A 52 -3.41 -6.66 2.78
CA CYS A 52 -2.48 -6.77 1.65
C CYS A 52 -2.36 -5.43 0.91
N LYS A 53 -3.48 -4.75 0.65
CA LYS A 53 -3.51 -3.44 -0.03
C LYS A 53 -2.71 -2.38 0.74
N VAL A 54 -2.89 -2.30 2.06
CA VAL A 54 -2.21 -1.33 2.92
C VAL A 54 -0.71 -1.64 3.04
N VAL A 55 -0.36 -2.93 3.12
CA VAL A 55 1.04 -3.39 3.09
C VAL A 55 1.70 -3.05 1.75
N CYS A 56 1.06 -3.38 0.63
CA CYS A 56 1.55 -3.05 -0.72
C CYS A 56 1.76 -1.55 -0.93
N LEU A 57 0.83 -0.71 -0.44
CA LEU A 57 1.03 0.74 -0.50
C LEU A 57 2.26 1.18 0.30
N SER A 58 2.57 0.53 1.42
CA SER A 58 3.78 0.81 2.20
C SER A 58 5.05 0.41 1.43
N VAL A 59 5.01 -0.71 0.69
CA VAL A 59 6.09 -1.12 -0.23
C VAL A 59 6.28 -0.08 -1.35
N VAL A 60 5.19 0.38 -1.97
CA VAL A 60 5.23 1.45 -2.99
C VAL A 60 5.93 2.69 -2.44
N TYR A 61 5.57 3.12 -1.23
CA TYR A 61 6.17 4.30 -0.60
C TYR A 61 7.64 4.12 -0.23
N THR A 62 8.03 2.94 0.25
CA THR A 62 9.46 2.63 0.45
C THR A 62 10.23 2.86 -0.85
N ASN A 63 9.77 2.29 -1.96
CA ASN A 63 10.42 2.44 -3.28
C ASN A 63 10.34 3.88 -3.83
N TYR A 64 9.30 4.65 -3.47
CA TYR A 64 9.21 6.08 -3.81
C TYR A 64 10.33 6.89 -3.13
N THR A 65 10.61 6.58 -1.86
CA THR A 65 11.59 7.32 -1.04
C THR A 65 13.03 6.90 -1.26
N CYS A 66 13.27 5.68 -1.76
CA CYS A 66 14.60 5.21 -2.16
C CYS A 66 15.12 6.04 -3.34
N LYS A 67 16.10 6.92 -3.09
CA LYS A 67 16.77 7.73 -4.12
C LYS A 67 18.15 7.14 -4.43
N GLY A 68 18.37 6.69 -5.66
CA GLY A 68 19.69 6.29 -6.16
C GLY A 68 19.63 5.55 -7.49
N SER A 69 20.44 5.98 -8.46
CA SER A 69 20.54 5.37 -9.81
C SER A 69 21.13 3.96 -9.80
N GLU A 70 21.88 3.60 -8.75
CA GLU A 70 22.54 2.29 -8.63
C GLU A 70 21.62 1.18 -8.12
N GLN A 71 20.35 1.49 -7.84
CA GLN A 71 19.37 0.55 -7.24
C GLN A 71 18.00 0.60 -7.94
N GLU A 72 17.94 1.09 -9.19
CA GLU A 72 16.68 1.24 -9.92
C GLU A 72 15.98 -0.11 -10.17
N ASP A 73 16.76 -1.18 -10.36
CA ASP A 73 16.26 -2.53 -10.61
C ASP A 73 15.81 -3.26 -9.35
N CYS A 74 16.24 -2.79 -8.17
CA CYS A 74 15.88 -3.42 -6.90
C CYS A 74 14.43 -3.13 -6.49
N LEU A 75 13.81 -4.10 -5.82
CA LEU A 75 12.53 -3.93 -5.13
C LEU A 75 12.76 -3.86 -3.62
N PHE A 76 12.33 -2.78 -2.98
CA PHE A 76 12.47 -2.59 -1.54
C PHE A 76 11.16 -2.88 -0.83
N PHE A 77 11.12 -3.90 0.03
CA PHE A 77 9.94 -4.20 0.84
C PHE A 77 9.84 -3.28 2.07
N GLY A 78 10.97 -2.69 2.46
CA GLY A 78 11.13 -2.01 3.74
C GLY A 78 11.58 -3.01 4.81
N SER A 79 11.71 -2.53 6.05
CA SER A 79 12.02 -3.39 7.20
C SER A 79 13.25 -4.30 7.00
N GLU A 80 14.27 -3.75 6.33
CA GLU A 80 15.57 -4.36 5.99
C GLU A 80 15.57 -5.37 4.84
N PHE A 81 14.43 -5.64 4.21
CA PHE A 81 14.32 -6.59 3.09
C PHE A 81 14.27 -5.89 1.73
N TYR A 82 14.96 -6.48 0.77
CA TYR A 82 14.94 -6.07 -0.62
C TYR A 82 15.18 -7.25 -1.55
N TRP A 83 14.81 -7.11 -2.81
CA TRP A 83 15.13 -8.06 -3.87
C TRP A 83 15.99 -7.36 -4.91
N ASP A 84 17.16 -7.94 -5.17
CA ASP A 84 18.04 -7.60 -6.28
C ASP A 84 18.07 -8.75 -7.30
N PRO A 85 17.61 -8.51 -8.56
CA PRO A 85 17.57 -9.54 -9.59
C PRO A 85 18.95 -10.09 -9.95
N ALA A 86 20.04 -9.30 -9.78
CA ALA A 86 21.39 -9.75 -10.12
C ALA A 86 21.95 -10.76 -9.11
N ARG A 87 21.35 -10.84 -7.92
CA ARG A 87 21.78 -11.71 -6.81
C ARG A 87 20.86 -12.88 -6.57
N SER A 88 19.73 -12.94 -7.26
CA SER A 88 18.73 -13.97 -7.05
C SER A 88 19.05 -15.23 -7.85
N ASN A 89 18.66 -16.37 -7.28
CA ASN A 89 18.83 -17.70 -7.85
C ASN A 89 17.57 -18.56 -7.71
N ASP A 90 16.45 -17.95 -7.32
CA ASP A 90 15.17 -18.63 -7.11
C ASP A 90 14.15 -18.16 -8.15
N PRO A 91 13.81 -19.01 -9.14
CA PRO A 91 12.90 -18.64 -10.22
C PRO A 91 11.50 -18.22 -9.75
N LEU A 92 10.98 -18.83 -8.68
CA LEU A 92 9.62 -18.52 -8.19
C LEU A 92 9.62 -17.18 -7.43
N MET A 93 10.64 -16.96 -6.60
CA MET A 93 10.82 -15.67 -5.93
C MET A 93 11.04 -14.54 -6.95
N ASP A 94 11.79 -14.82 -8.02
CA ASP A 94 12.08 -13.86 -9.07
C ASP A 94 10.85 -13.47 -9.86
N GLU A 95 10.02 -14.45 -10.25
CA GLU A 95 8.76 -14.17 -10.94
C GLU A 95 7.87 -13.26 -10.09
N TYR A 96 7.70 -13.60 -8.81
CA TYR A 96 6.92 -12.82 -7.85
C TYR A 96 7.47 -11.39 -7.68
N CYS A 97 8.76 -11.26 -7.34
CA CYS A 97 9.36 -9.96 -7.07
C CYS A 97 9.45 -9.08 -8.32
N LEU A 98 9.69 -9.68 -9.50
CA LEU A 98 9.75 -8.95 -10.76
C LEU A 98 8.38 -8.38 -11.14
N GLU A 99 7.30 -9.16 -10.98
CA GLU A 99 5.95 -8.67 -11.28
C GLU A 99 5.47 -7.62 -10.28
N MET A 100 5.79 -7.80 -8.99
CA MET A 100 5.61 -6.74 -7.99
C MET A 100 6.37 -5.47 -8.39
N LYS A 101 7.65 -5.57 -8.74
CA LYS A 101 8.49 -4.44 -9.14
C LYS A 101 7.94 -3.69 -10.34
N ARG A 102 7.51 -4.42 -11.38
CA ARG A 102 6.86 -3.82 -12.57
C ARG A 102 5.61 -3.04 -12.18
N THR A 103 4.77 -3.63 -11.33
CA THR A 103 3.52 -3.00 -10.88
C THR A 103 3.79 -1.77 -10.01
N VAL A 104 4.75 -1.86 -9.07
CA VAL A 104 5.20 -0.72 -8.26
C VAL A 104 5.71 0.41 -9.16
N ASN A 105 6.55 0.10 -10.15
CA ASN A 105 7.09 1.12 -11.07
C ASN A 105 5.98 1.80 -11.89
N ARG A 106 4.94 1.08 -12.31
CA ARG A 106 3.76 1.65 -12.98
C ARG A 106 3.00 2.63 -12.09
N ILE A 107 2.87 2.33 -10.79
CA ILE A 107 2.24 3.22 -9.80
C ILE A 107 3.11 4.45 -9.55
N LEU A 108 4.42 4.26 -9.44
CA LEU A 108 5.36 5.34 -9.11
C LEU A 108 5.58 6.33 -10.26
N ALA A 109 5.49 5.90 -11.52
CA ALA A 109 5.71 6.77 -12.67
C ALA A 109 4.87 8.07 -12.64
N PRO A 110 3.52 8.03 -12.49
CA PRO A 110 2.72 9.24 -12.38
C PRO A 110 2.94 9.98 -11.05
N VAL A 111 3.11 9.26 -9.94
CA VAL A 111 3.30 9.86 -8.60
C VAL A 111 4.60 10.67 -8.53
N LYS A 112 5.69 10.18 -9.15
CA LYS A 112 6.97 10.88 -9.23
C LYS A 112 6.89 12.18 -10.04
N LYS A 113 5.97 12.29 -11.01
CA LYS A 113 5.77 13.51 -11.80
C LYS A 113 5.28 14.68 -10.96
N PHE A 114 4.35 14.44 -10.05
CA PHE A 114 3.74 15.49 -9.21
C PHE A 114 4.36 15.58 -7.82
N GLY A 115 5.11 14.56 -7.42
CA GLY A 115 5.57 14.38 -6.05
C GLY A 115 4.41 14.00 -5.13
N MET A 116 4.73 13.21 -4.12
CA MET A 116 3.84 12.88 -3.02
C MET A 116 4.57 13.19 -1.71
N SER A 117 3.93 13.96 -0.84
CA SER A 117 4.41 14.20 0.51
C SER A 117 4.11 12.99 1.41
N ARG A 118 4.73 12.98 2.60
CA ARG A 118 4.45 11.93 3.58
C ARG A 118 3.01 11.98 4.08
N GLU A 119 2.48 13.18 4.27
CA GLU A 119 1.13 13.46 4.73
C GLU A 119 0.10 13.00 3.68
N GLU A 120 0.35 13.30 2.40
CA GLU A 120 -0.47 12.83 1.28
C GLU A 120 -0.51 11.29 1.22
N PHE A 121 0.65 10.64 1.41
CA PHE A 121 0.73 9.18 1.50
C PHE A 121 -0.10 8.61 2.67
N ILE A 122 -0.03 9.22 3.86
CA ILE A 122 -0.79 8.78 5.04
C ILE A 122 -2.30 8.87 4.77
N LEU A 123 -2.75 9.96 4.15
CA LEU A 123 -4.16 10.14 3.79
C LEU A 123 -4.64 9.09 2.78
N ILE A 124 -3.85 8.79 1.75
CA ILE A 124 -4.15 7.71 0.80
C ILE A 124 -4.19 6.36 1.52
N LYS A 125 -3.27 6.10 2.44
CA LYS A 125 -3.23 4.86 3.23
C LYS A 125 -4.49 4.69 4.08
N LEU A 126 -5.00 5.77 4.67
CA LEU A 126 -6.26 5.78 5.41
C LEU A 126 -7.46 5.60 4.48
N MET A 127 -7.48 6.22 3.30
CA MET A 127 -8.53 6.01 2.31
C MET A 127 -8.64 4.55 1.86
N ILE A 128 -7.50 3.87 1.66
CA ILE A 128 -7.48 2.44 1.32
C ILE A 128 -8.01 1.58 2.46
N LEU A 129 -7.67 1.91 3.71
CA LEU A 129 -8.16 1.17 4.87
C LEU A 129 -9.69 1.26 5.01
N PHE A 130 -10.26 2.45 4.78
CA PHE A 130 -11.70 2.70 4.93
C PHE A 130 -12.50 2.51 3.62
N ASP A 131 -11.89 1.99 2.56
CA ASP A 131 -12.58 1.74 1.29
C ASP A 131 -13.49 0.52 1.38
N CYS A 132 -14.79 0.73 1.54
CA CYS A 132 -15.76 -0.35 1.64
C CYS A 132 -16.44 -0.74 0.32
N THR A 133 -15.95 -0.26 -0.84
CA THR A 133 -16.62 -0.44 -2.14
C THR A 133 -16.87 -1.91 -2.47
N ASN A 134 -15.92 -2.80 -2.14
CA ASN A 134 -15.98 -4.23 -2.43
C ASN A 134 -15.97 -5.09 -1.15
N LEU A 135 -16.39 -4.53 -0.01
CA LEU A 135 -16.43 -5.26 1.26
C LEU A 135 -17.80 -5.91 1.49
N THR A 136 -17.79 -7.21 1.77
CA THR A 136 -18.99 -7.97 2.14
C THR A 136 -18.97 -8.29 3.63
N GLY A 137 -20.14 -8.45 4.25
CA GLY A 137 -20.27 -8.85 5.66
C GLY A 137 -19.75 -7.82 6.67
N ILE A 138 -19.82 -6.53 6.29
CA ILE A 138 -19.81 -5.41 7.22
C ILE A 138 -21.25 -4.96 7.40
N SER A 139 -21.63 -4.56 8.62
CA SER A 139 -22.95 -4.00 8.94
C SER A 139 -23.24 -2.72 8.16
N ASP A 140 -24.51 -2.33 8.05
CA ASP A 140 -24.88 -1.07 7.39
C ASP A 140 -24.27 0.13 8.12
N GLU A 141 -24.26 0.11 9.46
CA GLU A 141 -23.60 1.13 10.29
C GLU A 141 -22.09 1.19 10.05
N GLY A 142 -21.44 0.02 9.92
CA GLY A 142 -20.02 -0.08 9.61
C GLY A 142 -19.69 0.45 8.22
N LEU A 143 -20.54 0.21 7.22
CA LEU A 143 -20.42 0.75 5.86
C LEU A 143 -20.59 2.27 5.86
N GLU A 144 -21.60 2.80 6.54
CA GLU A 144 -21.81 4.24 6.68
C GLU A 144 -20.61 4.93 7.34
N PHE A 145 -20.10 4.33 8.42
CA PHE A 145 -18.90 4.82 9.10
C PHE A 145 -17.68 4.84 8.16
N ALA A 146 -17.40 3.74 7.48
CA ALA A 146 -16.26 3.63 6.56
C ALA A 146 -16.35 4.64 5.41
N ARG A 147 -17.54 4.83 4.81
CA ARG A 147 -17.78 5.85 3.78
C ARG A 147 -17.54 7.26 4.32
N SER A 148 -18.02 7.55 5.53
CA SER A 148 -17.81 8.84 6.19
C SER A 148 -16.31 9.12 6.38
N MET A 149 -15.55 8.14 6.86
CA MET A 149 -14.10 8.26 7.04
C MET A 149 -13.36 8.43 5.71
N CYS A 150 -13.70 7.66 4.68
CA CYS A 150 -13.11 7.79 3.35
C CYS A 150 -13.38 9.20 2.76
N ASN A 151 -14.60 9.72 2.93
CA ASN A 151 -14.95 11.08 2.50
C ASN A 151 -14.19 12.16 3.28
N LYS A 152 -14.04 11.99 4.61
CA LYS A 152 -13.21 12.86 5.46
C LYS A 152 -11.79 12.94 4.92
N TYR A 153 -11.12 11.80 4.72
CA TYR A 153 -9.72 11.80 4.26
C TYR A 153 -9.56 12.30 2.82
N ARG A 154 -10.54 12.02 1.93
CA ARG A 154 -10.55 12.59 0.57
C ARG A 154 -10.65 14.12 0.60
N ALA A 155 -11.52 14.67 1.44
CA ALA A 155 -11.65 16.12 1.60
C ALA A 155 -10.37 16.74 2.19
N THR A 156 -9.79 16.11 3.22
CA THR A 156 -8.51 16.54 3.81
C THR A 156 -7.37 16.49 2.80
N LEU A 157 -7.29 15.46 1.97
CA LEU A 157 -6.28 15.36 0.90
C LEU A 157 -6.43 16.50 -0.11
N SER A 158 -7.66 16.78 -0.53
CA SER A 158 -7.93 17.89 -1.46
C SER A 158 -7.49 19.24 -0.89
N GLN A 159 -7.76 19.48 0.40
CA GLN A 159 -7.33 20.71 1.08
C GLN A 159 -5.82 20.79 1.21
N LEU A 160 -5.17 19.68 1.59
CA LEU A 160 -3.71 19.61 1.75
C LEU A 160 -2.98 19.83 0.42
N VAL A 161 -3.42 19.17 -0.65
CA VAL A 161 -2.86 19.35 -2.00
C VAL A 161 -3.01 20.80 -2.43
N ARG A 162 -4.20 21.39 -2.22
CA ARG A 162 -4.45 22.78 -2.59
C ARG A 162 -3.51 23.73 -1.86
N PHE A 163 -3.39 23.57 -0.55
CA PHE A 163 -2.52 24.38 0.29
C PHE A 163 -1.05 24.31 -0.16
N HIS A 164 -0.50 23.11 -0.33
CA HIS A 164 0.91 22.95 -0.76
C HIS A 164 1.16 23.49 -2.18
N VAL A 165 0.22 23.32 -3.10
CA VAL A 165 0.37 23.83 -4.47
C VAL A 165 0.23 25.35 -4.51
N GLU A 166 -0.61 25.95 -3.67
CA GLU A 166 -0.69 27.41 -3.49
C GLU A 166 0.63 27.98 -2.94
N GLU A 167 1.20 27.38 -1.89
CA GLU A 167 2.49 27.82 -1.34
C GLU A 167 3.62 27.76 -2.39
N MET A 168 3.71 26.64 -3.11
CA MET A 168 4.68 26.47 -4.20
C MET A 168 4.42 27.46 -5.35
N GLY A 169 3.17 27.62 -5.76
CA GLY A 169 2.79 28.52 -6.85
C GLY A 169 3.07 29.98 -6.53
N VAL A 170 2.86 30.43 -5.29
CA VAL A 170 3.23 31.77 -4.84
C VAL A 170 4.75 31.95 -4.88
N ALA A 171 5.52 30.96 -4.42
CA ALA A 171 6.98 31.00 -4.44
C ALA A 171 7.56 31.06 -5.87
N GLU A 172 6.90 30.40 -6.83
CA GLU A 172 7.32 30.37 -8.23
C GLU A 172 6.64 31.42 -9.13
N GLY A 173 5.76 32.26 -8.58
CA GLY A 173 5.07 33.32 -9.33
C GLY A 173 4.02 32.82 -10.34
N TRP A 174 3.40 31.67 -10.06
CA TRP A 174 2.34 31.10 -10.89
C TRP A 174 1.04 31.93 -10.81
N SER A 175 0.28 31.95 -11.90
CA SER A 175 -1.08 32.52 -11.90
C SER A 175 -2.06 31.61 -11.15
N GLY A 176 -3.20 32.15 -10.74
CA GLY A 176 -4.28 31.36 -10.10
C GLY A 176 -4.74 30.19 -10.97
N GLU A 177 -4.84 30.37 -12.29
CA GLU A 177 -5.23 29.30 -13.22
C GLU A 177 -4.19 28.16 -13.27
N GLN A 178 -2.89 28.49 -13.17
CA GLN A 178 -1.83 27.49 -13.12
C GLN A 178 -1.89 26.67 -11.83
N ILE A 179 -2.11 27.35 -10.69
CA ILE A 179 -2.28 26.71 -9.38
C ILE A 179 -3.49 25.78 -9.40
N ASP A 180 -4.64 26.22 -9.94
CA ASP A 180 -5.86 25.42 -10.08
C ASP A 180 -5.62 24.17 -10.92
N ARG A 181 -5.02 24.34 -12.10
CA ARG A 181 -4.73 23.23 -13.01
C ARG A 181 -3.80 22.21 -12.39
N TYR A 182 -2.69 22.66 -11.80
CA TYR A 182 -1.71 21.76 -11.17
C TYR A 182 -2.31 21.04 -9.95
N SER A 183 -3.09 21.75 -9.12
CA SER A 183 -3.79 21.16 -7.97
C SER A 183 -4.72 20.03 -8.40
N MET A 184 -5.52 20.25 -9.45
CA MET A 184 -6.46 19.24 -9.97
C MET A 184 -5.72 18.03 -10.55
N GLU A 185 -4.65 18.25 -11.32
CA GLU A 185 -3.86 17.16 -11.91
C GLU A 185 -3.16 16.32 -10.83
N LYS A 186 -2.55 16.97 -9.84
CA LYS A 186 -1.93 16.30 -8.70
C LYS A 186 -2.97 15.51 -7.90
N LEU A 187 -4.09 16.14 -7.56
CA LEU A 187 -5.16 15.48 -6.80
C LEU A 187 -5.69 14.26 -7.55
N LYS A 188 -5.96 14.36 -8.85
CA LYS A 188 -6.36 13.22 -9.68
C LYS A 188 -5.33 12.10 -9.62
N CYS A 189 -4.05 12.43 -9.84
CA CYS A 189 -2.95 11.46 -9.77
C CYS A 189 -2.93 10.72 -8.42
N LEU A 190 -3.11 11.42 -7.30
CA LEU A 190 -3.10 10.83 -5.97
C LEU A 190 -4.35 9.99 -5.69
N LEU A 191 -5.52 10.41 -6.19
CA LEU A 191 -6.78 9.67 -6.06
C LEU A 191 -6.84 8.40 -6.93
N ASP A 192 -6.00 8.30 -7.97
CA ASP A 192 -5.86 7.10 -8.80
C ASP A 192 -4.94 6.03 -8.15
N VAL A 193 -4.17 6.39 -7.11
CA VAL A 193 -3.27 5.46 -6.41
C VAL A 193 -4.04 4.30 -5.77
N PRO A 194 -5.12 4.49 -4.99
CA PRO A 194 -5.93 3.38 -4.45
C PRO A 194 -6.35 2.34 -5.48
N MET A 195 -6.78 2.78 -6.67
CA MET A 195 -7.20 1.88 -7.75
C MET A 195 -6.04 1.01 -8.25
N SER A 196 -4.85 1.59 -8.34
CA SER A 196 -3.66 0.86 -8.76
C SER A 196 -3.15 -0.08 -7.67
N ILE A 197 -3.34 0.28 -6.39
CA ILE A 197 -3.04 -0.57 -5.25
C ILE A 197 -4.00 -1.77 -5.17
N GLU A 198 -5.24 -1.65 -5.63
CA GLU A 198 -6.15 -2.81 -5.73
C GLU A 198 -5.53 -3.95 -6.54
N VAL A 199 -4.92 -3.60 -7.68
CA VAL A 199 -4.25 -4.56 -8.56
C VAL A 199 -3.02 -5.16 -7.89
N LEU A 200 -2.18 -4.34 -7.27
CA LEU A 200 -0.97 -4.80 -6.59
C LEU A 200 -1.30 -5.67 -5.37
N GLY A 201 -2.28 -5.27 -4.56
CA GLY A 201 -2.73 -6.02 -3.38
C GLY A 201 -3.37 -7.35 -3.75
N LYS A 202 -4.08 -7.42 -4.89
CA LYS A 202 -4.58 -8.69 -5.42
C LYS A 202 -3.45 -9.59 -5.89
N LEU A 203 -2.47 -9.05 -6.61
CA LEU A 203 -1.30 -9.82 -7.04
C LEU A 203 -0.54 -10.40 -5.85
N ASP A 204 -0.26 -9.58 -4.84
CA ASP A 204 0.40 -9.98 -3.59
C ASP A 204 -0.38 -11.08 -2.88
N ASP A 205 -1.69 -10.89 -2.69
CA ASP A 205 -2.55 -11.87 -2.04
C ASP A 205 -2.62 -13.19 -2.84
N ASP A 206 -2.81 -13.12 -4.17
CA ASP A 206 -2.87 -14.25 -5.09
C ASP A 206 -1.59 -15.09 -5.02
N SER A 207 -0.43 -14.47 -5.17
CA SER A 207 0.86 -15.15 -5.07
C SER A 207 1.13 -15.72 -3.67
N LEU A 208 0.84 -14.98 -2.60
CA LEU A 208 1.08 -15.46 -1.23
C LEU A 208 0.19 -16.64 -0.86
N ALA A 209 -1.06 -16.69 -1.33
CA ALA A 209 -1.92 -17.86 -1.12
C ALA A 209 -1.33 -19.11 -1.77
N ASP A 210 -0.86 -19.01 -3.01
CA ASP A 210 -0.25 -20.15 -3.71
C ASP A 210 1.02 -20.63 -2.97
N MET A 211 1.82 -19.69 -2.44
CA MET A 211 3.00 -20.02 -1.61
C MET A 211 2.60 -20.68 -0.28
N VAL A 212 1.51 -20.22 0.37
CA VAL A 212 0.97 -20.81 1.62
C VAL A 212 0.46 -22.23 1.38
N GLU A 213 -0.27 -22.46 0.29
CA GLU A 213 -0.81 -23.77 -0.07
C GLU A 213 0.31 -24.78 -0.30
N ASN A 214 1.37 -24.37 -1.00
CA ASN A 214 2.54 -25.20 -1.27
C ASN A 214 3.58 -25.24 -0.12
N ASN A 215 3.36 -24.49 0.96
CA ASN A 215 4.33 -24.29 2.05
C ASN A 215 5.71 -23.80 1.59
N TYR A 216 5.75 -23.04 0.51
CA TYR A 216 6.97 -22.44 0.01
C TYR A 216 7.48 -21.38 1.01
N GLY A 217 8.79 -21.39 1.31
CA GLY A 217 9.40 -20.44 2.27
C GLY A 217 8.89 -20.55 3.70
N GLY A 218 8.26 -21.67 4.07
CA GLY A 218 7.66 -21.87 5.39
C GLY A 218 6.43 -21.00 5.63
N MET A 219 5.75 -20.55 4.58
CA MET A 219 4.59 -19.66 4.67
C MET A 219 3.33 -20.31 5.24
N ARG A 220 3.29 -21.65 5.38
CA ARG A 220 2.12 -22.34 5.93
C ARG A 220 1.99 -22.08 7.44
N GLY A 221 0.99 -21.31 7.81
CA GLY A 221 0.60 -21.06 9.19
C GLY A 221 -0.88 -20.69 9.29
N ILE A 222 -1.43 -20.79 10.50
CA ILE A 222 -2.87 -20.53 10.75
C ILE A 222 -3.26 -19.13 10.30
N LEU A 223 -2.45 -18.13 10.66
CA LEU A 223 -2.72 -16.73 10.32
C LEU A 223 -2.66 -16.50 8.81
N GLN A 224 -1.65 -17.04 8.12
CA GLN A 224 -1.49 -16.88 6.68
C GLN A 224 -2.59 -17.60 5.91
N GLN A 225 -3.02 -18.78 6.35
CA GLN A 225 -4.19 -19.47 5.78
C GLN A 225 -5.47 -18.64 5.96
N GLN A 226 -5.67 -18.06 7.15
CA GLN A 226 -6.84 -17.21 7.39
C GLN A 226 -6.82 -15.94 6.52
N ILE A 227 -5.67 -15.30 6.36
CA ILE A 227 -5.53 -14.07 5.57
C ILE A 227 -5.59 -14.34 4.07
N HIS A 228 -4.84 -15.30 3.53
CA HIS A 228 -4.67 -15.44 2.08
C HIS A 228 -5.61 -16.45 1.44
N THR A 229 -5.99 -17.51 2.17
CA THR A 229 -6.81 -18.60 1.63
C THR A 229 -8.28 -18.48 2.03
N GLU A 230 -8.56 -18.25 3.31
CA GLU A 230 -9.93 -18.18 3.82
C GLU A 230 -10.58 -16.81 3.58
N SER A 231 -9.84 -15.70 3.72
CA SER A 231 -10.38 -14.38 3.41
C SER A 231 -10.73 -14.22 1.91
N ARG A 232 -10.08 -14.97 1.03
CA ARG A 232 -10.45 -15.04 -0.40
C ARG A 232 -11.88 -15.53 -0.61
N LYS A 233 -12.32 -16.52 0.17
CA LYS A 233 -13.70 -17.06 0.10
C LYS A 233 -14.74 -16.02 0.49
N ILE A 234 -14.31 -15.02 1.27
CA ILE A 234 -15.13 -13.90 1.74
C ILE A 234 -15.16 -12.76 0.70
N ARG A 235 -14.06 -12.56 -0.04
CA ARG A 235 -13.89 -11.49 -1.04
C ARG A 235 -14.46 -11.84 -2.43
N ARG A 236 -14.76 -13.11 -2.74
CA ARG A 236 -15.24 -13.55 -4.06
C ARG A 236 -16.78 -13.58 -4.15
N PHE A 237 -17.34 -12.60 -4.85
CA PHE A 237 -18.43 -12.73 -5.82
C PHE A 237 -18.18 -11.78 -6.98
#